data_AF-A0A821BK13-F1
#
_entry.id   AF-A0A821BK13-F1
#
_cell.length_a   1.000
_cell.length_b   1.000
_cell.length_c   1.000
_cell.angle_alpha   90.00
_cell.angle_beta   90.00
_cell.angle_gamma   90.00
#
_symmetry.space_group_name_H-M   'P 1'
#
loop_
_entity.id
_entity.type
_entity.pdbx_description
1 polymer ?
#
loop_
_entity_poly.entity_id
_entity_poly.type
_entity_poly.pdbx_seq_one_letter_code
_entity_poly.pdbx_strand_id
1 'polypeptide(L)'
;MTRESKVDIAKHKNTQWQNFLSNIQTSYDKSDKAFWTHLSRIYKSRSLPFYKLSEGTKIISTPEGITNELFQYYSEQFKVPAVDCSNEHEDQIDRKYKELVNRLSVLNDSVEKTSTAEITRLIKTLKPKKSAGLDSVSNFIIKKLPPSYIECLAKCFNTWLNECRYPDDWKIAKIITLNKLKS
;
A
#
# COMPACT_ATOMS: atom_id res chain seq x y z
N MET A 1 38.55 8.84 -3.13
CA MET A 1 38.43 7.68 -4.06
C MET A 1 39.59 7.75 -5.05
N THR A 2 40.56 6.84 -4.93
CA THR A 2 41.83 6.85 -5.68
C THR A 2 41.66 6.38 -7.13
N ARG A 3 42.63 6.72 -7.99
CA ARG A 3 42.64 6.35 -9.42
C ARG A 3 42.58 4.83 -9.62
N GLU A 4 43.28 4.08 -8.77
CA GLU A 4 43.28 2.61 -8.78
C GLU A 4 41.89 2.04 -8.51
N SER A 5 41.16 2.52 -7.50
CA SER A 5 39.80 2.06 -7.22
C SER A 5 38.86 2.28 -8.41
N LYS A 6 39.02 3.36 -9.17
CA LYS A 6 38.21 3.60 -10.38
C LYS A 6 38.50 2.57 -11.47
N VAL A 7 39.78 2.21 -11.64
CA VAL A 7 40.21 1.19 -12.62
C VAL A 7 39.69 -0.18 -12.23
N ASP A 8 39.78 -0.55 -10.95
CA ASP A 8 39.31 -1.85 -10.46
C ASP A 8 37.78 -1.99 -10.56
N ILE A 9 37.04 -0.92 -10.25
CA ILE A 9 35.58 -0.88 -10.47
C ILE A 9 35.25 -1.05 -11.96
N ALA A 10 35.99 -0.42 -12.87
CA ALA A 10 35.76 -0.54 -14.30
C ALA A 10 36.04 -1.97 -14.80
N LYS A 11 37.15 -2.57 -14.37
CA LYS A 11 37.49 -3.98 -14.68
C LYS A 11 36.40 -4.91 -14.18
N HIS A 12 35.99 -4.78 -12.91
CA HIS A 12 34.96 -5.62 -12.30
C HIS A 12 33.63 -5.53 -13.06
N LYS A 13 33.17 -4.32 -13.42
CA LYS A 13 31.95 -4.13 -14.21
C LYS A 13 32.04 -4.80 -15.58
N ASN A 14 33.19 -4.70 -16.24
CA ASN A 14 33.39 -5.30 -17.55
C ASN A 14 33.38 -6.84 -17.46
N THR A 15 34.06 -7.43 -16.47
CA THR A 15 34.02 -8.87 -16.22
C THR A 15 32.60 -9.37 -15.96
N GLN A 16 31.83 -8.66 -15.12
CA GLN A 16 30.43 -9.02 -14.87
C GLN A 16 29.57 -8.97 -16.13
N TRP A 17 29.81 -7.98 -17.00
CA TRP A 17 29.10 -7.87 -18.28
C TRP A 17 29.43 -9.04 -19.23
N GLN A 18 30.71 -9.41 -19.35
CA GLN A 18 31.14 -10.53 -20.19
C GLN A 18 30.55 -11.85 -19.68
N ASN A 19 30.60 -12.09 -18.36
CA ASN A 19 30.00 -13.27 -17.74
C ASN A 19 28.49 -13.34 -17.96
N PHE A 20 27.80 -12.19 -17.92
CA PHE A 20 26.38 -12.12 -18.23
C PHE A 20 26.10 -12.51 -19.69
N LEU A 21 26.83 -11.95 -20.65
CA LEU A 21 26.66 -12.27 -22.08
C LEU A 21 26.92 -13.76 -22.36
N SER A 22 28.00 -14.32 -21.82
CA SER A 22 28.33 -15.75 -22.00
C SER A 22 27.23 -16.65 -21.43
N ASN A 23 26.67 -16.30 -20.28
CA ASN A 23 25.59 -17.06 -19.65
C ASN A 23 24.30 -17.02 -20.48
N ILE A 24 23.91 -15.88 -21.03
CA ILE A 24 22.70 -15.79 -21.86
C ILE A 24 22.87 -16.58 -23.15
N GLN A 25 24.06 -16.55 -23.75
CA GLN A 25 24.34 -17.19 -25.03
C GLN A 25 24.38 -18.73 -24.93
N THR A 26 24.75 -19.27 -23.77
CA THR A 26 24.86 -20.72 -23.54
C THR A 26 23.62 -21.37 -22.95
N SER A 27 22.76 -20.61 -22.26
CA SER A 27 21.81 -21.22 -21.29
C SER A 27 20.32 -21.10 -21.63
N TYR A 28 19.90 -20.47 -22.74
CA TYR A 28 18.48 -20.09 -22.90
C TYR A 28 17.87 -20.23 -24.29
N ASP A 29 16.66 -20.79 -24.33
CA ASP A 29 15.70 -20.82 -25.45
C ASP A 29 14.98 -19.45 -25.67
N LYS A 30 15.28 -18.44 -24.81
CA LYS A 30 14.71 -17.08 -24.83
C LYS A 30 15.74 -16.01 -24.45
N SER A 31 16.93 -16.08 -25.04
CA SER A 31 18.07 -15.17 -24.81
C SER A 31 17.68 -13.67 -24.89
N ASP A 32 16.86 -13.30 -25.88
CA ASP A 32 16.41 -11.91 -26.10
C ASP A 32 15.66 -11.33 -24.91
N LYS A 33 14.74 -12.09 -24.30
CA LYS A 33 13.94 -11.61 -23.16
C LYS A 33 14.83 -11.36 -21.94
N ALA A 34 15.81 -12.23 -21.70
CA ALA A 34 16.75 -12.09 -20.59
C ALA A 34 17.64 -10.85 -20.77
N PHE A 35 18.15 -10.64 -21.99
CA PHE A 35 18.94 -9.47 -22.36
C PHE A 35 18.16 -8.16 -22.15
N TRP A 36 16.97 -8.04 -22.73
CA TRP A 36 16.14 -6.83 -22.60
C TRP A 36 15.64 -6.60 -21.16
N THR A 37 15.40 -7.66 -20.38
CA THR A 37 15.06 -7.54 -18.95
C THR A 37 16.24 -6.99 -18.12
N HIS A 38 17.47 -7.35 -18.47
CA HIS A 38 18.66 -6.82 -17.82
C HIS A 38 18.92 -5.37 -18.25
N LEU A 39 18.88 -5.09 -19.55
CA LEU A 39 19.06 -3.74 -20.09
C LEU A 39 18.03 -2.76 -19.56
N SER A 40 16.75 -3.14 -19.51
CA SER A 40 15.70 -2.27 -18.97
C SER A 40 15.92 -1.89 -17.51
N ARG A 41 16.67 -2.67 -16.72
CA ARG A 41 17.05 -2.30 -15.34
C ARG A 41 18.18 -1.26 -15.31
N ILE A 42 19.10 -1.32 -16.28
CA ILE A 42 20.23 -0.38 -16.42
C ILE A 42 19.74 0.94 -17.01
N TYR A 43 18.93 0.87 -18.05
CA TYR A 43 18.40 2.00 -18.81
C TYR A 43 17.07 2.52 -18.28
N LYS A 44 16.62 2.06 -17.10
CA LYS A 44 15.44 2.62 -16.45
C LYS A 44 15.64 4.13 -16.35
N SER A 45 14.79 4.88 -17.05
CA SER A 45 14.80 6.34 -16.96
C SER A 45 14.72 6.69 -15.48
N ARG A 46 15.72 7.43 -14.99
CA ARG A 46 15.63 7.95 -13.63
C ARG A 46 14.37 8.80 -13.60
N SER A 47 13.40 8.40 -12.79
CA SER A 47 12.29 9.29 -12.48
C SER A 47 12.90 10.56 -11.90
N LEU A 48 12.73 11.69 -12.60
CA LEU A 48 13.10 12.97 -12.01
C LEU A 48 12.35 13.08 -10.69
N PRO A 49 13.03 13.46 -9.60
CA PRO A 49 12.37 13.63 -8.32
C PRO A 49 11.25 14.64 -8.49
N PHE A 50 10.09 14.37 -7.89
CA PHE A 50 9.00 15.32 -7.86
C PHE A 50 9.50 16.61 -7.21
N TYR A 51 9.47 17.72 -7.94
CA TYR A 51 10.12 18.96 -7.53
C TYR A 51 9.17 20.16 -7.49
N LYS A 52 7.98 20.06 -8.11
CA LYS A 52 7.00 21.14 -8.19
C LYS A 52 5.58 20.62 -8.20
N LEU A 53 4.71 21.25 -7.42
CA LEU A 53 3.26 21.13 -7.49
C LEU A 53 2.70 22.39 -8.14
N SER A 54 1.81 22.25 -9.13
CA SER A 54 1.12 23.36 -9.79
C SER A 54 -0.36 23.32 -9.44
N GLU A 55 -0.88 24.40 -8.87
CA GLU A 55 -2.29 24.60 -8.62
C GLU A 55 -2.73 25.88 -9.32
N GLY A 56 -3.39 25.75 -10.48
CA GLY A 56 -3.71 26.89 -11.34
C GLY A 56 -2.46 27.70 -11.71
N THR A 57 -2.36 28.93 -11.19
CA THR A 57 -1.22 29.85 -11.40
C THR A 57 -0.13 29.73 -10.33
N LYS A 58 -0.37 29.02 -9.23
CA LYS A 58 0.57 28.86 -8.11
C LYS A 58 1.50 27.68 -8.37
N ILE A 59 2.82 27.91 -8.25
CA ILE A 59 3.84 26.87 -8.36
C ILE A 59 4.56 26.76 -7.01
N ILE A 60 4.45 25.60 -6.38
CA ILE A 60 5.06 25.31 -5.08
C ILE A 60 6.23 24.36 -5.30
N SER A 61 7.44 24.80 -4.93
CA SER A 61 8.67 24.03 -5.16
C SER A 61 9.34 23.53 -3.88
N THR A 62 8.93 24.04 -2.72
CA THR A 62 9.47 23.62 -1.42
C THR A 62 8.81 22.31 -0.97
N PRO A 63 9.57 21.32 -0.47
CA PRO A 63 9.00 20.06 0.02
C PRO A 63 7.90 20.26 1.07
N GLU A 64 8.12 21.13 2.04
CA GLU A 64 7.14 21.46 3.08
C GLU A 64 5.86 22.07 2.49
N GLY A 65 6.00 23.08 1.62
CA GLY A 65 4.86 23.68 0.95
C GLY A 65 4.04 22.69 0.13
N ILE A 66 4.71 21.77 -0.58
CA ILE A 66 4.05 20.69 -1.34
C ILE A 66 3.24 19.79 -0.38
N THR A 67 3.86 19.36 0.73
CA THR A 67 3.20 18.49 1.70
C THR A 67 2.00 19.18 2.34
N ASN A 68 2.12 20.45 2.71
CA ASN A 68 1.04 21.22 3.31
C ASN A 68 -0.14 21.40 2.34
N GLU A 69 0.13 21.71 1.06
CA GLU A 69 -0.92 21.87 0.05
C GLU A 69 -1.68 20.56 -0.18
N LEU A 70 -0.95 19.44 -0.32
CA LEU A 70 -1.56 18.12 -0.46
C LEU A 70 -2.35 17.73 0.80
N PHE A 71 -1.83 18.04 1.98
CA PHE A 71 -2.51 17.79 3.24
C PHE A 71 -3.85 18.54 3.31
N GLN A 72 -3.87 19.84 2.99
CA GLN A 72 -5.10 20.62 2.96
C GLN A 72 -6.10 20.05 1.96
N TYR A 73 -5.66 19.82 0.72
CA TYR A 73 -6.50 19.24 -0.34
C TYR A 73 -7.18 17.94 0.10
N TYR A 74 -6.41 16.97 0.61
CA TYR A 74 -7.00 15.70 1.06
C TYR A 74 -7.84 15.86 2.32
N SER A 75 -7.43 16.72 3.26
CA SER A 75 -8.20 16.98 4.47
C SER A 75 -9.58 17.55 4.16
N GLU A 76 -9.73 18.35 3.09
CA GLU A 76 -11.01 18.87 2.64
C GLU A 76 -11.87 17.82 1.95
N GLN A 77 -11.26 16.99 1.10
CA GLN A 77 -11.97 15.91 0.37
C GLN A 77 -12.57 14.84 1.29
N PHE A 78 -11.95 14.58 2.44
CA PHE A 78 -12.39 13.56 3.39
C PHE A 78 -13.18 14.11 4.58
N LYS A 79 -13.66 15.37 4.52
CA LYS A 79 -14.59 15.89 5.54
C LYS A 79 -15.90 15.12 5.49
N VAL A 80 -16.49 14.88 6.67
CA VAL A 80 -17.85 14.37 6.76
C VAL A 80 -18.77 15.37 6.06
N PRO A 81 -19.56 14.96 5.04
CA PRO A 81 -20.49 15.86 4.38
C PRO A 81 -21.44 16.48 5.40
N ALA A 82 -21.71 17.77 5.28
CA ALA A 82 -22.75 18.41 6.07
C ALA A 82 -24.11 17.82 5.64
N VAL A 83 -24.90 17.37 6.62
CA VAL A 83 -26.27 16.89 6.38
C VAL A 83 -27.17 18.13 6.31
N ASP A 84 -27.76 18.37 5.16
CA ASP A 84 -28.85 19.32 4.96
C ASP A 84 -30.19 18.65 5.27
N CYS A 85 -30.67 18.82 6.50
CA CYS A 85 -31.96 18.30 6.97
C CYS A 85 -33.18 18.92 6.25
N SER A 86 -33.00 19.88 5.33
CA SER A 86 -34.08 20.40 4.48
C SER A 86 -34.18 19.69 3.13
N ASN A 87 -33.20 18.84 2.80
CA ASN A 87 -33.15 18.08 1.56
C ASN A 87 -33.96 16.78 1.68
N GLU A 88 -35.02 16.64 0.89
CA GLU A 88 -35.89 15.45 0.88
C GLU A 88 -35.12 14.13 0.65
N HIS A 89 -34.03 14.16 -0.11
CA HIS A 89 -33.21 12.98 -0.37
C HIS A 89 -32.44 12.55 0.88
N GLU A 90 -31.94 13.49 1.68
CA GLU A 90 -31.23 13.19 2.92
C GLU A 90 -32.18 12.61 3.98
N ASP A 91 -33.39 13.16 4.08
CA ASP A 91 -34.46 12.61 4.92
C ASP A 91 -34.87 11.18 4.51
N GLN A 92 -34.85 10.87 3.21
CA GLN A 92 -35.07 9.50 2.73
C GLN A 92 -33.95 8.55 3.15
N ILE A 93 -32.69 9.00 3.09
CA ILE A 93 -31.53 8.21 3.54
C ILE A 93 -31.64 7.93 5.04
N ASP A 94 -31.90 8.95 5.86
CA ASP A 94 -32.00 8.80 7.30
C ASP A 94 -33.15 7.86 7.71
N ARG A 95 -34.31 7.98 7.06
CA ARG A 95 -35.43 7.04 7.26
C ARG A 95 -35.04 5.59 6.95
N LYS A 96 -34.41 5.35 5.80
CA LYS A 96 -33.96 3.99 5.43
C LYS A 96 -32.88 3.46 6.38
N TYR A 97 -31.97 4.32 6.83
CA TYR A 97 -30.96 3.96 7.81
C TYR A 97 -31.60 3.52 9.13
N LYS A 98 -32.55 4.32 9.66
CA LYS A 98 -33.30 3.98 10.89
C LYS A 98 -34.10 2.70 10.74
N GLU A 99 -34.74 2.49 9.60
CA GLU A 99 -35.46 1.24 9.29
C GLU A 99 -34.52 0.02 9.31
N LEU A 100 -33.35 0.13 8.67
CA LEU A 100 -32.33 -0.92 8.68
C LEU A 100 -31.82 -1.21 10.09
N VAL A 101 -31.48 -0.19 10.87
CA VAL A 101 -31.00 -0.35 12.25
C VAL A 101 -32.06 -1.04 13.11
N ASN A 102 -33.33 -0.62 13.01
CA ASN A 102 -34.42 -1.27 13.73
C ASN A 102 -34.58 -2.72 13.31
N ARG A 103 -34.56 -3.03 12.01
CA ARG A 103 -34.65 -4.40 11.51
C ARG A 103 -33.50 -5.27 12.04
N LEU A 104 -32.27 -4.75 12.01
CA LEU A 104 -31.08 -5.45 12.50
C LEU A 104 -31.11 -5.64 14.03
N SER A 105 -31.71 -4.72 14.78
CA SER A 105 -31.82 -4.83 16.24
C SER A 105 -32.74 -5.97 16.70
N VAL A 106 -33.69 -6.37 15.85
CA VAL A 106 -34.64 -7.48 16.12
C VAL A 106 -34.09 -8.83 15.63
N LEU A 107 -33.13 -8.80 14.70
CA LEU A 107 -32.47 -10.01 14.19
C LEU A 107 -31.38 -10.46 15.17
N ASN A 108 -31.57 -11.61 15.82
CA ASN A 108 -30.54 -12.28 16.61
C ASN A 108 -29.58 -13.09 15.72
N ASP A 109 -29.11 -12.48 14.63
CA ASP A 109 -28.20 -13.14 13.72
C ASP A 109 -26.81 -13.25 14.36
N SER A 110 -26.35 -14.49 14.55
CA SER A 110 -24.98 -14.74 15.01
C SER A 110 -24.01 -14.46 13.86
N VAL A 111 -23.07 -13.55 14.09
CA VAL A 111 -21.96 -13.33 13.16
C VAL A 111 -21.11 -14.60 13.08
N GLU A 112 -20.79 -15.04 11.87
CA GLU A 112 -19.89 -16.18 11.66
C GLU A 112 -18.50 -15.85 12.20
N LYS A 113 -17.99 -16.72 13.06
CA LYS A 113 -16.66 -16.56 13.68
C LYS A 113 -15.57 -16.98 12.70
N THR A 114 -14.45 -16.27 12.76
CA THR A 114 -13.23 -16.66 12.04
C THR A 114 -12.50 -17.81 12.74
N SER A 115 -11.59 -18.46 12.03
CA SER A 115 -10.76 -19.56 12.52
C SER A 115 -9.27 -19.29 12.32
N THR A 116 -8.43 -19.98 13.09
CA THR A 116 -6.98 -19.95 12.91
C THR A 116 -6.55 -20.42 11.52
N ALA A 117 -7.29 -21.37 10.94
CA ALA A 117 -7.07 -21.85 9.58
C ALA A 117 -7.32 -20.76 8.53
N GLU A 118 -8.41 -20.01 8.69
CA GLU A 118 -8.72 -18.87 7.83
C GLU A 118 -7.65 -17.78 7.93
N ILE A 119 -7.28 -17.36 9.15
CA ILE A 119 -6.25 -16.35 9.36
C ILE A 119 -4.91 -16.80 8.77
N THR A 120 -4.53 -18.07 9.00
CA THR A 120 -3.31 -18.64 8.41
C THR A 120 -3.33 -18.57 6.88
N ARG A 121 -4.46 -18.89 6.27
CA ARG A 121 -4.65 -18.80 4.81
C ARG A 121 -4.49 -17.35 4.33
N LEU A 122 -5.09 -16.39 5.02
CA LEU A 122 -4.99 -14.96 4.68
C LEU A 122 -3.57 -14.41 4.86
N ILE A 123 -2.87 -14.77 5.95
CA ILE A 123 -1.47 -14.37 6.17
C ILE A 123 -0.58 -14.88 5.02
N LYS A 124 -0.83 -16.10 4.51
CA LYS A 124 -0.07 -16.66 3.39
C LYS A 124 -0.23 -15.86 2.10
N THR A 125 -1.40 -15.27 1.84
CA THR A 125 -1.67 -14.49 0.60
C THR A 125 -1.06 -13.09 0.62
N LEU A 126 -0.66 -12.57 1.80
CA LEU A 126 -0.02 -11.27 1.93
C LEU A 126 1.24 -11.16 1.04
N LYS A 127 1.46 -10.01 0.41
CA LYS A 127 2.69 -9.77 -0.37
C LYS A 127 3.75 -9.18 0.57
N PRO A 128 4.92 -9.83 0.78
CA PRO A 128 5.91 -9.39 1.77
C PRO A 128 6.47 -7.99 1.54
N LYS A 129 6.53 -7.55 0.27
CA LYS A 129 7.09 -6.26 -0.15
C LYS A 129 6.07 -5.11 -0.15
N LYS A 130 4.88 -5.31 0.44
CA LYS A 130 3.91 -4.23 0.60
C LYS A 130 4.29 -3.37 1.81
N SER A 131 3.89 -2.10 1.75
CA SER A 131 4.10 -1.14 2.84
C SER A 131 3.40 -1.61 4.12
N ALA A 132 4.03 -1.35 5.25
CA ALA A 132 3.42 -1.49 6.56
C ALA A 132 2.36 -0.40 6.80
N GLY A 133 1.49 -0.64 7.78
CA GLY A 133 0.53 0.34 8.29
C GLY A 133 1.19 1.42 9.17
N LEU A 134 0.39 2.08 9.98
CA LEU A 134 0.85 3.10 10.94
C LEU A 134 1.73 2.51 12.05
N ASP A 135 1.48 1.26 12.42
CA ASP A 135 2.22 0.48 13.40
C ASP A 135 3.62 0.04 12.93
N SER A 136 3.97 0.29 11.67
CA SER A 136 5.22 -0.15 11.03
C SER A 136 5.42 -1.67 11.01
N VAL A 137 4.37 -2.46 11.25
CA VAL A 137 4.42 -3.93 11.16
C VAL A 137 4.26 -4.35 9.70
N SER A 138 5.34 -4.88 9.13
CA SER A 138 5.34 -5.30 7.72
C SER A 138 4.68 -6.66 7.52
N ASN A 139 4.15 -6.89 6.31
CA ASN A 139 3.68 -8.21 5.89
C ASN A 139 4.75 -9.31 6.00
N PHE A 140 6.03 -8.96 5.92
CA PHE A 140 7.10 -9.90 6.15
C PHE A 140 7.12 -10.40 7.61
N ILE A 141 6.96 -9.49 8.57
CA ILE A 141 6.89 -9.81 10.00
C ILE A 141 5.64 -10.64 10.29
N ILE A 142 4.48 -10.23 9.76
CA ILE A 142 3.20 -10.95 9.95
C ILE A 142 3.31 -12.41 9.49
N LYS A 143 4.00 -12.66 8.38
CA LYS A 143 4.23 -14.03 7.88
C LYS A 143 5.15 -14.89 8.75
N LYS A 144 5.89 -14.28 9.67
CA LYS A 144 6.81 -14.94 10.59
C LYS A 144 6.22 -15.11 11.99
N LEU A 145 4.95 -14.72 12.19
CA LEU A 145 4.27 -14.92 13.46
C LEU A 145 4.21 -16.41 13.82
N PRO A 146 4.51 -16.78 15.07
CA PRO A 146 4.36 -18.15 15.53
C PRO A 146 2.87 -18.52 15.70
N PRO A 147 2.52 -19.82 15.72
CA PRO A 147 1.12 -20.28 15.79
C PRO A 147 0.32 -19.70 16.97
N SER A 148 0.95 -19.52 18.13
CA SER A 148 0.31 -18.94 19.32
C SER A 148 -0.20 -17.51 19.09
N TYR A 149 0.47 -16.73 18.24
CA TYR A 149 0.01 -15.38 17.88
C TYR A 149 -1.14 -15.44 16.87
N ILE A 150 -1.18 -16.44 15.99
CA ILE A 150 -2.32 -16.65 15.09
C ILE A 150 -3.58 -17.03 15.89
N GLU A 151 -3.44 -17.85 16.93
CA GLU A 151 -4.52 -18.16 17.87
C GLU A 151 -5.00 -16.91 18.62
N CYS A 152 -4.08 -16.06 19.06
CA CYS A 152 -4.41 -14.78 19.68
C CYS A 152 -5.21 -13.88 18.73
N LEU A 153 -4.76 -13.75 17.48
CA LEU A 153 -5.47 -13.00 16.45
C LEU A 153 -6.90 -13.53 16.24
N ALA A 154 -7.08 -14.85 16.13
CA ALA A 154 -8.40 -15.46 16.00
C ALA A 154 -9.34 -15.09 17.15
N LYS A 155 -8.83 -15.12 18.39
CA LYS A 155 -9.59 -14.70 19.57
C LYS A 155 -9.97 -13.23 19.49
N CYS A 156 -9.02 -12.35 19.18
CA CYS A 156 -9.29 -10.90 19.05
C CYS A 156 -10.34 -10.60 17.98
N PHE A 157 -10.18 -11.13 16.77
CA PHE A 157 -11.17 -10.94 15.70
C PHE A 157 -12.54 -11.47 16.08
N ASN A 158 -12.62 -12.65 16.71
CA ASN A 158 -13.90 -13.20 17.15
C ASN A 158 -14.54 -12.36 18.26
N THR A 159 -13.78 -11.78 19.17
CA THR A 159 -14.30 -10.83 20.16
C THR A 159 -14.86 -9.58 19.49
N TRP A 160 -14.11 -8.98 18.57
CA TRP A 160 -14.54 -7.79 17.82
C TRP A 160 -15.80 -8.05 16.99
N LEU A 161 -15.88 -9.20 16.32
CA LEU A 161 -17.06 -9.61 15.57
C LEU A 161 -18.29 -9.81 16.48
N ASN A 162 -18.14 -10.43 17.64
CA ASN A 162 -19.25 -10.60 18.59
C ASN A 162 -19.75 -9.28 19.16
N GLU A 163 -18.84 -8.32 19.37
CA GLU A 163 -19.18 -6.98 19.88
C GLU A 163 -19.66 -6.03 18.77
N CYS A 164 -19.63 -6.45 17.51
CA CYS A 164 -19.87 -5.60 16.34
C CYS A 164 -19.00 -4.33 16.35
N ARG A 165 -17.76 -4.45 16.82
CA ARG A 165 -16.80 -3.35 16.96
C ARG A 165 -15.56 -3.61 16.13
N TYR A 166 -14.89 -2.53 15.74
CA TYR A 166 -13.59 -2.59 15.09
C TYR A 166 -12.68 -1.52 15.70
N PRO A 167 -11.36 -1.75 15.73
CA PRO A 167 -10.41 -0.78 16.28
C PRO A 167 -10.51 0.58 15.58
N ASP A 168 -10.44 1.67 16.34
CA ASP A 168 -10.46 3.02 15.78
C ASP A 168 -9.26 3.30 14.87
N ASP A 169 -8.11 2.68 15.14
CA ASP A 169 -6.92 2.78 14.29
C ASP A 169 -7.18 2.35 12.84
N TRP A 170 -8.15 1.46 12.59
CA TRP A 170 -8.51 1.04 11.23
C TRP A 170 -9.25 2.13 10.44
N LYS A 171 -9.78 3.14 11.12
CA LYS A 171 -10.41 4.32 10.49
C LYS A 171 -9.38 5.35 10.04
N ILE A 172 -8.11 5.20 10.42
CA ILE A 172 -7.04 6.15 10.11
C ILE A 172 -6.34 5.73 8.81
N ALA A 173 -6.38 6.61 7.81
CA ALA A 173 -5.71 6.39 6.53
C ALA A 173 -4.37 7.15 6.47
N LYS A 174 -3.31 6.46 6.05
CA LYS A 174 -2.02 7.09 5.71
C LYS A 174 -1.98 7.40 4.21
N ILE A 175 -1.91 8.69 3.87
CA ILE A 175 -1.81 9.13 2.48
C ILE A 175 -0.34 9.28 2.09
N ILE A 176 0.07 8.60 1.02
CA ILE A 176 1.39 8.75 0.40
C ILE A 176 1.17 9.14 -1.06
N THR A 177 1.54 10.36 -1.41
CA THR A 177 1.41 10.87 -2.78
C THR A 177 2.62 10.47 -3.61
N LEU A 178 2.36 9.80 -4.73
CA LEU A 178 3.39 9.37 -5.67
C LEU A 178 3.23 10.09 -7.00
N ASN A 179 4.31 10.67 -7.50
CA ASN A 179 4.30 11.28 -8.83
C ASN A 179 4.25 10.18 -9.89
N LYS A 180 3.18 10.16 -10.69
CA LYS A 180 3.07 9.29 -11.86
C LYS A 180 3.75 9.98 -13.04
N LEU A 181 4.85 9.41 -13.51
CA LEU A 181 5.43 9.83 -14.79
C LEU A 181 4.43 9.53 -15.91
N LYS A 182 4.19 10.50 -16.80
CA LYS A 182 3.52 10.22 -18.07
C LYS A 182 4.50 9.38 -18.90
N SER A 183 4.13 8.13 -19.19
CA SER A 183 4.86 7.25 -20.12
C SER A 183 4.51 7.61 -21.55
#